data_AF-A0A1G4K195-F1
#
_entry.id   AF-A0A1G4K195-F1
#
_cell.length_a   1.000
_cell.length_b   1.000
_cell.length_c   1.000
_cell.angle_alpha   90.00
_cell.angle_beta   90.00
_cell.angle_gamma   90.00
#
_symmetry.space_group_name_H-M   'P 1'
#
loop_
_entity.id
_entity.type
_entity.pdbx_description
1 polymer ?
#
loop_
_entity_poly.entity_id
_entity_poly.type
_entity_poly.pdbx_seq_one_letter_code
_entity_poly.pdbx_strand_id
1 'polypeptide(L)'
;MSDERSYRMLVLLEDGAQNSGCEQLQNGEKPDQSAKVSHEFVDELILPFDVEEMDKLNLWFDKFDSDICIPNEGFIKYEISSDGLVVLLLDRSREEVVAQVRRFVESTLVPEATEHNDNDEESN
;
A
#
# COMPACT_ATOMS: atom_id res chain seq x y z
N MET A 1 23.46 -1.29 -6.27
CA MET A 1 23.36 -2.72 -5.92
C MET A 1 22.92 -2.82 -4.46
N SER A 2 21.79 -2.19 -4.13
CA SER A 2 21.29 -2.10 -2.74
C SER A 2 19.77 -2.27 -2.65
N ASP A 3 19.12 -2.54 -3.79
CA ASP A 3 17.67 -2.58 -3.94
C ASP A 3 17.10 -4.01 -3.75
N GLU A 4 17.95 -4.99 -3.49
CA GLU A 4 17.59 -6.42 -3.35
C GLU A 4 16.99 -6.76 -1.97
N ARG A 5 16.97 -5.81 -1.03
CA ARG A 5 16.51 -6.02 0.35
C ARG A 5 15.51 -4.97 0.85
N SER A 6 15.07 -4.07 -0.03
CA SER A 6 14.11 -3.02 0.33
C SER A 6 12.68 -3.55 0.28
N TYR A 7 11.83 -3.09 1.20
CA TYR A 7 10.41 -3.42 1.15
C TYR A 7 9.74 -2.79 -0.08
N ARG A 8 8.88 -3.54 -0.76
CA ARG A 8 8.05 -3.05 -1.87
C ARG A 8 6.59 -3.07 -1.47
N MET A 9 5.98 -1.90 -1.44
CA MET A 9 4.57 -1.70 -1.17
C MET A 9 3.79 -1.63 -2.48
N LEU A 10 2.94 -2.62 -2.71
CA LEU A 10 2.00 -2.69 -3.83
C LEU A 10 0.66 -2.13 -3.38
N VAL A 11 0.12 -1.16 -4.12
CA VAL A 11 -1.20 -0.59 -3.86
C VAL A 11 -2.20 -1.12 -4.88
N LEU A 12 -3.22 -1.81 -4.37
CA LEU A 12 -4.28 -2.41 -5.16
C LEU A 12 -5.63 -1.85 -4.72
N LEU A 13 -6.47 -1.49 -5.69
CA LEU A 13 -7.86 -1.11 -5.45
C LEU A 13 -8.77 -2.32 -5.64
N GLU A 14 -9.62 -2.61 -4.66
CA GLU A 14 -10.71 -3.57 -4.78
C GLU A 14 -12.01 -2.84 -5.17
N ASP A 15 -12.60 -3.21 -6.31
CA ASP A 15 -13.96 -2.78 -6.66
C ASP A 15 -14.95 -3.66 -5.88
N GLY A 16 -15.63 -3.06 -4.90
CA GLY A 16 -16.48 -3.74 -3.93
C GLY A 16 -17.64 -4.52 -4.55
N ALA A 17 -17.38 -5.73 -5.02
CA ALA A 17 -18.37 -6.78 -5.20
C ALA A 17 -18.33 -7.71 -3.97
N GLN A 18 -18.88 -7.19 -2.87
CA GLN A 18 -19.19 -7.92 -1.62
C GLN A 18 -17.98 -8.37 -0.80
N ASN A 19 -17.98 -7.89 0.44
CA ASN A 19 -17.33 -8.43 1.62
C ASN A 19 -17.23 -9.98 1.58
N SER A 20 -16.13 -10.50 1.06
CA SER A 20 -15.74 -11.89 1.28
C SER A 20 -14.65 -11.84 2.34
N GLY A 21 -15.10 -11.94 3.59
CA GLY A 21 -14.31 -12.62 4.59
C GLY A 21 -13.81 -13.94 4.02
N CYS A 22 -12.73 -14.43 4.59
CA CYS A 22 -12.26 -15.79 4.46
C CYS A 22 -13.39 -16.83 4.72
N GLU A 23 -14.27 -17.07 3.76
CA GLU A 23 -15.18 -18.21 3.79
C GLU A 23 -14.42 -19.41 3.24
N GLN A 24 -14.00 -20.20 4.23
CA GLN A 24 -13.52 -21.57 4.14
C GLN A 24 -14.07 -22.31 2.91
N LEU A 25 -13.15 -22.69 2.04
CA LEU A 25 -13.34 -23.72 1.03
C LEU A 25 -13.76 -25.02 1.74
N GLN A 26 -15.05 -25.32 1.74
CA GLN A 26 -15.54 -26.66 2.02
C GLN A 26 -16.38 -27.15 0.84
N ASN A 27 -15.91 -28.28 0.30
CA ASN A 27 -16.47 -29.14 -0.74
C ASN A 27 -16.37 -28.65 -2.20
N GLY A 28 -15.50 -29.36 -2.92
CA GLY A 28 -15.87 -30.14 -4.10
C GLY A 28 -16.45 -29.38 -5.30
N GLU A 29 -15.74 -29.48 -6.42
CA GLU A 29 -16.14 -29.14 -7.81
C GLU A 29 -15.54 -27.84 -8.35
N LYS A 30 -14.52 -28.00 -9.22
CA LYS A 30 -14.08 -26.99 -10.20
C LYS A 30 -15.13 -26.96 -11.32
N PRO A 31 -15.52 -25.81 -11.92
CA PRO A 31 -14.59 -24.90 -12.58
C PRO A 31 -14.88 -23.39 -12.41
N ASP A 32 -13.85 -22.57 -12.63
CA ASP A 32 -13.92 -21.22 -13.21
C ASP A 32 -15.09 -20.31 -12.77
N GLN A 33 -15.00 -19.78 -11.55
CA GLN A 33 -15.79 -18.64 -11.10
C GLN A 33 -15.13 -18.03 -9.87
N SER A 34 -13.84 -17.69 -9.99
CA SER A 34 -13.25 -16.79 -9.00
C SER A 34 -13.92 -15.45 -9.23
N ALA A 35 -14.90 -15.15 -8.37
CA ALA A 35 -15.63 -13.90 -8.33
C ALA A 35 -14.70 -12.75 -8.73
N LYS A 36 -15.17 -11.90 -9.65
CA LYS A 36 -14.46 -10.71 -10.14
C LYS A 36 -14.21 -9.74 -8.98
N VAL A 37 -13.35 -10.10 -8.04
CA VAL A 37 -12.67 -9.14 -7.20
C VAL A 37 -11.60 -8.58 -8.11
N SER A 38 -11.97 -7.51 -8.81
CA SER A 38 -11.07 -6.74 -9.65
C SER A 38 -10.12 -6.02 -8.71
N HIS A 39 -9.06 -6.72 -8.27
CA HIS A 39 -7.90 -6.10 -7.66
C HIS A 39 -7.14 -5.38 -8.77
N GLU A 40 -7.38 -4.08 -8.92
CA GLU A 40 -6.70 -3.25 -9.88
C GLU A 40 -5.38 -2.76 -9.27
N PHE A 41 -4.26 -3.19 -9.85
CA PHE A 41 -2.95 -2.65 -9.47
C PHE A 41 -2.90 -1.17 -9.85
N VAL A 42 -2.63 -0.32 -8.86
CA VAL A 42 -2.57 1.14 -9.04
C VAL A 42 -1.14 1.63 -9.07
N ASP A 43 -0.35 1.26 -8.07
CA ASP A 43 0.97 1.85 -7.86
C ASP A 43 1.89 0.85 -7.13
N GLU A 44 3.20 0.96 -7.39
CA GLU A 44 4.24 0.28 -6.64
C GLU A 44 5.13 1.34 -5.99
N LEU A 45 5.30 1.24 -4.67
CA LEU A 45 6.08 2.15 -3.85
C LEU A 45 7.22 1.37 -3.20
N ILE A 46 8.46 1.76 -3.46
CA ILE A 46 9.61 1.15 -2.79
C ILE A 46 9.81 1.89 -1.48
N LEU A 47 9.85 1.17 -0.36
CA LEU A 47 10.11 1.76 0.95
C LEU A 47 11.62 1.81 1.21
N PRO A 48 12.15 2.86 1.86
CA PRO A 48 13.56 3.00 2.19
C PRO A 48 13.93 2.18 3.45
N PHE A 49 13.23 1.06 3.68
CA PHE A 49 13.45 0.17 4.82
C PHE A 49 14.02 -1.14 4.31
N ASP A 50 15.06 -1.62 4.97
CA ASP A 50 15.62 -2.94 4.72
C ASP A 50 14.76 -4.02 5.39
N VAL A 51 14.70 -5.23 4.81
CA VAL A 51 14.06 -6.41 5.43
C VAL A 51 14.60 -6.72 6.83
N GLU A 52 15.86 -6.34 7.08
CA GLU A 52 16.51 -6.47 8.38
C GLU A 52 15.99 -5.43 9.42
N GLU A 53 15.33 -4.36 8.97
CA GLU A 53 14.86 -3.24 9.79
C GLU A 53 13.35 -3.31 10.11
N MET A 54 12.82 -4.52 10.33
CA MET A 54 11.41 -4.75 10.61
C MET A 54 10.88 -3.99 11.84
N ASP A 55 11.72 -3.73 12.85
CA ASP A 55 11.35 -2.89 14.00
C ASP A 55 11.03 -1.44 13.60
N LYS A 56 11.85 -0.85 12.71
CA LYS A 56 11.62 0.52 12.20
C LYS A 56 10.39 0.56 11.31
N LEU A 57 10.23 -0.47 10.48
CA LEU A 57 9.06 -0.65 9.64
C LEU A 57 7.79 -0.73 10.50
N ASN A 58 7.80 -1.48 11.61
CA ASN A 58 6.66 -1.57 12.53
C ASN A 58 6.32 -0.21 13.17
N LEU A 59 7.32 0.55 13.62
CA LEU A 59 7.11 1.92 14.15
C LEU A 59 6.53 2.87 13.10
N TRP A 60 6.97 2.71 11.86
CA TRP A 60 6.43 3.47 10.73
C TRP A 60 5.00 3.06 10.41
N PHE A 61 4.70 1.76 10.42
CA PHE A 61 3.34 1.25 10.23
C PHE A 61 2.40 1.63 11.38
N ASP A 62 2.88 1.76 12.61
CA ASP A 62 2.06 2.27 13.72
C ASP A 62 1.58 3.71 13.45
N LYS A 63 2.46 4.55 12.89
CA LYS A 63 2.10 5.90 12.42
C LYS A 63 1.15 5.86 11.23
N PHE A 64 1.45 5.02 10.25
CA PHE A 64 0.58 4.81 9.10
C PHE A 64 -0.83 4.35 9.53
N ASP A 65 -0.91 3.44 10.50
CA ASP A 65 -2.17 2.94 11.02
C ASP A 65 -2.96 4.06 11.68
N SER A 66 -2.30 4.86 12.51
CA SER A 66 -2.94 5.99 13.18
C SER A 66 -3.44 7.10 12.23
N ASP A 67 -2.69 7.42 11.18
CA ASP A 67 -3.02 8.51 10.24
C ASP A 67 -3.94 8.06 9.10
N ILE A 68 -3.78 6.82 8.62
CA ILE A 68 -4.45 6.31 7.41
C ILE A 68 -5.45 5.20 7.75
N CYS A 69 -5.06 4.20 8.54
CA CYS A 69 -5.96 3.06 8.82
C CYS A 69 -7.11 3.42 9.75
N ILE A 70 -6.88 4.13 10.85
CA ILE A 70 -7.93 4.54 11.80
C ILE A 70 -9.07 5.34 11.11
N PRO A 71 -8.79 6.39 10.30
CA PRO A 71 -9.88 7.12 9.63
C PRO A 71 -10.58 6.32 8.53
N ASN A 72 -9.93 5.27 8.00
CA ASN A 72 -10.44 4.44 6.91
C ASN A 72 -10.72 2.99 7.34
N GLU A 73 -10.90 2.77 8.65
CA GLU A 73 -11.01 1.46 9.26
C GLU A 73 -12.16 0.66 8.62
N GLY A 74 -11.84 -0.54 8.12
CA GLY A 74 -12.80 -1.41 7.41
C GLY A 74 -12.79 -1.31 5.87
N PHE A 75 -12.08 -0.33 5.29
CA PHE A 75 -11.94 -0.17 3.83
C PHE A 75 -10.49 -0.29 3.33
N ILE A 76 -9.53 -0.36 4.24
CA ILE A 76 -8.12 -0.60 3.96
C ILE A 76 -7.68 -1.88 4.66
N LYS A 77 -6.94 -2.72 3.94
CA LYS A 77 -6.27 -3.91 4.46
C LYS A 77 -4.84 -3.90 3.97
N TYR A 78 -3.94 -4.42 4.78
CA TYR A 78 -2.55 -4.53 4.39
C TYR A 78 -1.96 -5.84 4.87
N GLU A 79 -1.04 -6.37 4.08
CA GLU A 79 -0.30 -7.58 4.39
C GLU A 79 1.19 -7.30 4.25
N ILE A 80 1.95 -7.59 5.30
CA ILE A 80 3.40 -7.42 5.32
C ILE A 80 4.02 -8.80 5.33
N SER A 81 4.74 -9.13 4.26
CA SER A 81 5.51 -10.36 4.11
C SER A 81 6.94 -10.11 4.57
N SER A 82 7.49 -11.07 5.34
CA SER A 82 8.89 -11.05 5.79
C SER A 82 9.92 -11.14 4.65
N ASP A 83 9.47 -11.40 3.42
CA ASP A 83 10.29 -11.43 2.21
C ASP A 83 10.58 -10.02 1.63
N GLY A 84 10.04 -8.96 2.25
CA GLY A 84 10.19 -7.59 1.74
C GLY A 84 9.04 -7.15 0.84
N LEU A 85 7.87 -7.78 0.95
CA LEU A 85 6.68 -7.40 0.18
C LEU A 85 5.61 -6.86 1.11
N VAL A 86 5.04 -5.70 0.79
CA VAL A 86 3.85 -5.14 1.44
C VAL A 86 2.76 -5.05 0.39
N VAL A 87 1.58 -5.56 0.69
CA VAL A 87 0.42 -5.50 -0.20
C VAL A 87 -0.65 -4.68 0.52
N LEU A 88 -1.04 -3.55 -0.09
CA LEU A 88 -2.08 -2.67 0.39
C LEU A 88 -3.31 -2.84 -0.50
N LEU A 89 -4.42 -3.22 0.12
CA LEU A 89 -5.73 -3.39 -0.52
C LEU A 89 -6.63 -2.27 -0.02
N LEU A 90 -7.16 -1.45 -0.93
CA LEU A 90 -8.11 -0.41 -0.59
C LEU A 90 -9.38 -0.54 -1.42
N ASP A 91 -10.52 -0.28 -0.80
CA ASP A 91 -11.77 -0.19 -1.54
C ASP A 91 -11.75 0.99 -2.53
N ARG A 92 -12.25 0.78 -3.75
CA ARG A 92 -12.34 1.82 -4.79
C ARG A 92 -13.14 3.05 -4.34
N SER A 93 -14.07 2.88 -3.41
CA SER A 93 -14.81 3.99 -2.80
C SER A 93 -13.89 4.96 -2.02
N ARG A 94 -12.67 4.54 -1.70
CA ARG A 94 -11.66 5.25 -0.91
C ARG A 94 -10.36 5.46 -1.69
N GLU A 95 -10.46 5.71 -3.00
CA GLU A 95 -9.31 6.04 -3.86
C GLU A 95 -8.49 7.24 -3.32
N GLU A 96 -9.12 8.20 -2.62
CA GLU A 96 -8.43 9.29 -1.91
C GLU A 96 -7.31 8.79 -0.99
N VAL A 97 -7.51 7.64 -0.36
CA VAL A 97 -6.56 7.07 0.60
C VAL A 97 -5.29 6.63 -0.12
N VAL A 98 -5.37 6.19 -1.38
CA VAL A 98 -4.18 5.90 -2.20
C VAL A 98 -3.29 7.13 -2.32
N ALA A 99 -3.86 8.32 -2.52
CA ALA A 99 -3.08 9.55 -2.57
C ALA A 99 -2.43 9.89 -1.22
N GLN A 100 -3.09 9.59 -0.10
CA GLN A 100 -2.52 9.78 1.23
C GLN A 100 -1.38 8.79 1.50
N VAL A 101 -1.55 7.53 1.13
CA VAL A 101 -0.52 6.48 1.22
C VAL A 101 0.72 6.89 0.42
N ARG A 102 0.54 7.28 -0.84
CA ARG A 102 1.64 7.72 -1.70
C ARG A 102 2.39 8.88 -1.06
N ARG A 103 1.68 9.91 -0.61
CA ARG A 103 2.29 11.04 0.10
C ARG A 103 3.01 10.65 1.38
N PHE A 104 2.47 9.71 2.15
CA PHE A 104 3.06 9.24 3.40
C PHE A 104 4.37 8.47 3.12
N VAL A 105 4.36 7.62 2.11
CA VAL A 105 5.55 6.90 1.65
C VAL A 105 6.59 7.87 1.06
N GLU A 106 6.19 8.80 0.21
CA GLU A 106 7.06 9.85 -0.34
C GLU A 106 7.69 10.71 0.77
N SER A 107 6.91 11.11 1.78
CA SER A 107 7.43 11.86 2.93
C SER A 107 8.46 11.06 3.73
N THR A 108 8.41 9.74 3.66
CA THR A 108 9.35 8.83 4.33
C THR A 108 10.59 8.57 3.47
N LEU A 109 10.41 8.55 2.15
CA LEU A 109 11.48 8.40 1.14
C LEU A 109 12.41 9.60 1.05
N VAL A 110 11.99 10.76 1.56
CA VAL A 110 12.81 11.96 1.63
C VAL A 110 13.31 12.16 3.07
N PRO A 111 14.35 11.45 3.53
CA PRO A 111 15.12 11.91 4.67
C PRO A 111 15.94 13.11 4.19
N GLU A 112 15.48 14.33 4.46
CA GLU A 112 16.29 15.55 4.35
C GLU A 112 16.86 15.84 2.94
N ALA A 113 15.97 16.00 1.94
CA ALA A 113 16.29 16.77 0.73
C ALA A 113 15.21 17.83 0.51
N THR A 114 15.15 18.79 1.42
CA THR A 114 14.45 20.04 1.21
C THR A 114 15.24 20.88 0.21
N GLU A 115 15.17 20.57 -1.07
CA GLU A 115 15.28 21.61 -2.09
C GLU A 115 13.91 21.72 -2.75
N HIS A 116 13.14 22.69 -2.23
CA HIS A 116 12.18 23.43 -3.02
C HIS A 116 12.82 23.74 -4.38
N ASN A 117 12.31 23.13 -5.44
CA ASN A 117 12.47 23.71 -6.77
C ASN A 117 11.14 23.60 -7.52
N ASP A 118 10.11 24.17 -6.92
CA ASP A 118 9.03 24.80 -7.67
C ASP A 118 9.60 26.13 -8.19
N ASN A 119 10.40 26.05 -9.26
CA ASN A 119 10.70 27.19 -10.09
C ASN A 119 10.04 26.93 -11.45
N ASP A 120 8.72 26.80 -11.41
CA ASP A 120 7.86 27.10 -12.55
C ASP A 120 7.63 28.61 -12.53
N GLU A 121 8.53 29.35 -13.18
CA GLU A 121 8.18 30.60 -13.84
C GLU A 121 9.11 30.77 -15.05
N GLU A 122 8.67 30.15 -16.13
CA GLU A 122 8.94 30.56 -17.50
C GLU A 122 8.54 32.04 -17.66
N SER A 123 9.49 32.94 -17.92
CA SER A 123 9.32 34.14 -18.78
C SER A 123 10.56 35.05 -18.71
N ASN A 124 11.40 35.02 -19.76
CA ASN A 124 11.83 36.24 -20.47
C ASN A 124 12.48 35.91 -21.81
#